data_AF-W5YI12-F1
#
_entry.id   AF-W5YI12-F1
#
_cell.length_a   1.000
_cell.length_b   1.000
_cell.length_c   1.000
_cell.angle_alpha   90.00
_cell.angle_beta   90.00
_cell.angle_gamma   90.00
#
_symmetry.space_group_name_H-M   'P 1'
#
loop_
_entity.id
_entity.type
_entity.pdbx_description
1 polymer ?
#
loop_
_entity_poly.entity_id
_entity_poly.type
_entity_poly.pdbx_seq_one_letter_code
_entity_poly.pdbx_strand_id
1 'polypeptide(L)'
;MNDHQIYTAHLAEGSAVPTLLCGHCRSILSRARIFRNEGDNHQDAECQTIGLCSADDCGAVNCCDAAMAHIDNPEQLFGIAS
;
A
#
# COMPACT_ATOMS: atom_id res chain seq x y z
N MET A 1 -5.28 20.72 -9.39
CA MET A 1 -4.76 19.77 -8.39
C MET A 1 -5.94 18.90 -8.02
N ASN A 2 -5.99 17.66 -8.51
CA ASN A 2 -7.01 16.74 -8.01
C ASN A 2 -6.52 16.30 -6.64
N ASP A 3 -7.24 16.66 -5.58
CA ASP A 3 -7.06 16.08 -4.25
C ASP A 3 -7.39 14.59 -4.33
N HIS A 4 -6.45 13.78 -4.80
CA HIS A 4 -6.53 12.34 -4.61
C HIS A 4 -6.27 12.08 -3.14
N GLN A 5 -7.34 11.90 -2.38
CA GLN A 5 -7.26 11.55 -0.97
C GLN A 5 -6.44 10.26 -0.82
N ILE A 6 -5.31 10.35 -0.13
CA ILE A 6 -4.45 9.22 0.17
C ILE A 6 -4.92 8.61 1.48
N TYR A 7 -5.20 7.31 1.45
CA TYR A 7 -5.65 6.56 2.61
C TYR A 7 -4.47 5.92 3.33
N THR A 8 -4.60 5.63 4.63
CA THR A 8 -3.57 4.89 5.36
C THR A 8 -3.85 3.40 5.25
N ALA A 9 -2.89 2.61 4.75
CA ALA A 9 -3.02 1.16 4.73
C ALA A 9 -2.98 0.59 6.16
N HIS A 10 -3.58 -0.59 6.34
CA HIS A 10 -3.59 -1.29 7.62
C HIS A 10 -2.97 -2.67 7.49
N LEU A 11 -2.33 -3.14 8.55
CA LEU A 11 -1.91 -4.54 8.64
C LEU A 11 -3.11 -5.40 9.03
N ALA A 12 -3.32 -6.52 8.34
CA ALA A 12 -4.35 -7.49 8.69
C ALA A 12 -4.00 -8.19 10.02
N GLU A 13 -4.96 -8.24 10.95
CA GLU A 13 -4.79 -8.93 12.22
C GLU A 13 -4.86 -10.45 12.06
N GLY A 14 -4.06 -11.18 12.85
CA GLY A 14 -4.10 -12.65 12.89
C GLY A 14 -3.61 -13.36 11.62
N SER A 15 -3.00 -12.64 10.67
CA SER A 15 -2.46 -13.25 9.46
C SER A 15 -1.09 -13.86 9.70
N ALA A 16 -0.90 -15.11 9.24
CA ALA A 16 0.41 -15.79 9.29
C ALA A 16 1.46 -15.14 8.37
N VAL A 17 1.02 -14.37 7.37
CA VAL A 17 1.87 -13.59 6.47
C VAL A 17 1.49 -12.12 6.53
N PRO A 18 2.46 -11.17 6.54
CA PRO A 18 2.13 -9.76 6.52
C PRO A 18 1.24 -9.43 5.33
N THR A 19 0.05 -8.91 5.61
CA THR A 19 -0.97 -8.61 4.59
C THR A 19 -1.45 -7.20 4.82
N LEU A 20 -1.30 -6.35 3.80
CA LEU A 20 -1.78 -4.98 3.86
C LEU A 20 -3.22 -4.88 3.33
N LEU A 21 -4.02 -4.06 3.99
CA LEU A 21 -5.41 -3.77 3.67
C LEU A 21 -5.56 -2.31 3.27
N CYS A 22 -6.43 -2.05 2.31
CA CYS A 22 -6.78 -0.70 1.88
C CYS A 22 -7.42 0.08 3.03
N GLY A 23 -7.00 1.33 3.24
CA GLY A 23 -7.58 2.24 4.22
C GLY A 23 -9.00 2.71 3.88
N HIS A 24 -9.40 2.59 2.61
CA HIS A 24 -10.74 2.96 2.15
C HIS A 24 -11.74 1.79 2.30
N CYS A 25 -11.50 0.68 1.60
CA CYS A 25 -12.46 -0.43 1.50
C CYS A 25 -12.08 -1.69 2.28
N ARG A 26 -10.92 -1.72 2.96
CA ARG A 26 -10.37 -2.88 3.67
C ARG A 26 -10.06 -4.11 2.81
N SER A 27 -10.18 -4.04 1.48
CA SER A 27 -9.70 -5.09 0.59
C SER A 27 -8.18 -5.27 0.67
N ILE A 28 -7.69 -6.48 0.39
CA ILE A 28 -6.26 -6.78 0.37
C ILE A 28 -5.55 -5.95 -0.70
N LEU A 29 -4.45 -5.31 -0.32
CA LEU A 29 -3.54 -4.66 -1.26
C LEU A 29 -2.62 -5.72 -1.87
N SER A 30 -2.65 -5.85 -3.19
CA SER A 30 -1.78 -6.77 -3.90
C SER A 30 -0.31 -6.35 -3.77
N ARG A 31 0.57 -7.30 -3.44
CA ARG A 31 2.03 -7.11 -3.40
C ARG A 31 2.59 -6.60 -4.73
N ALA A 32 1.98 -6.98 -5.85
CA ALA A 32 2.37 -6.50 -7.18
C ALA A 32 2.00 -5.02 -7.42
N ARG A 33 1.23 -4.40 -6.52
CA ARG A 33 0.82 -2.99 -6.59
C ARG A 33 1.24 -2.20 -5.35
N ILE A 34 2.27 -2.67 -4.65
CA ILE A 34 2.95 -1.96 -3.58
C ILE A 34 4.36 -1.61 -4.06
N PHE A 35 4.74 -0.35 -3.99
CA PHE A 35 6.01 0.15 -4.53
C PHE A 35 6.50 1.40 -3.80
N ARG A 36 7.79 1.71 -3.95
CA ARG A 36 8.38 2.96 -3.46
C ARG A 36 7.71 4.15 -4.15
N ASN A 37 7.42 5.19 -3.39
CA ASN A 37 6.81 6.43 -3.88
C ASN A 37 7.87 7.34 -4.53
N GLU A 38 8.51 6.84 -5.57
CA GLU A 38 9.62 7.50 -6.27
C GLU A 38 9.44 7.33 -7.79
N GLY A 39 10.10 8.19 -8.58
CA GLY A 39 10.09 8.11 -10.04
C GLY A 39 8.70 8.30 -10.66
N ASP A 40 8.39 7.54 -11.71
CA ASP A 40 7.12 7.65 -12.47
C ASP A 40 5.87 7.33 -11.64
N ASN A 41 6.05 6.69 -10.50
CA ASN A 41 5.00 6.30 -9.57
C ASN A 41 4.78 7.31 -8.43
N HIS A 42 5.54 8.42 -8.43
CA HIS A 42 5.49 9.42 -7.39
C HIS A 42 4.09 10.05 -7.28
N GLN A 43 3.52 9.95 -6.09
CA GLN A 43 2.37 10.68 -5.62
C GLN A 43 2.85 11.86 -4.78
N ASP A 44 2.19 13.01 -4.91
CA ASP A 44 2.46 14.21 -4.13
C ASP A 44 1.99 13.99 -2.68
N ALA A 45 2.78 13.21 -1.93
CA ALA A 45 2.44 12.61 -0.66
C ALA A 45 3.69 12.40 0.18
N GLU A 46 3.62 12.72 1.47
CA GLU A 46 4.68 12.41 2.44
C GLU A 46 4.66 10.92 2.84
N CYS A 47 4.79 10.03 1.85
CA CYS A 47 4.83 8.58 2.02
C CYS A 47 6.00 8.02 1.23
N GLN A 48 6.77 7.10 1.82
CA GLN A 48 7.91 6.44 1.18
C GLN A 48 7.46 5.25 0.32
N THR A 49 6.38 4.57 0.69
CA THR A 49 5.83 3.50 -0.14
C THR A 49 4.32 3.51 -0.13
N ILE A 50 3.78 3.22 -1.31
CA ILE A 50 2.38 3.36 -1.63
C ILE A 50 1.83 2.05 -2.20
N GLY A 51 0.54 1.82 -1.98
CA GLY A 51 -0.21 0.68 -2.46
C GLY A 51 -1.44 1.11 -3.24
N LEU A 52 -1.62 0.58 -4.45
CA LEU A 52 -2.83 0.81 -5.25
C LEU A 52 -3.86 -0.29 -5.00
N CYS A 53 -5.06 0.08 -4.55
CA CYS A 53 -6.15 -0.86 -4.39
C CYS A 53 -6.68 -1.31 -5.76
N SER A 54 -6.77 -2.62 -5.96
CA SER A 54 -7.29 -3.24 -7.18
C SER A 54 -8.72 -3.77 -7.03
N ALA A 55 -9.41 -3.42 -5.93
CA ALA A 55 -10.81 -3.78 -5.76
C ALA A 55 -11.66 -2.98 -6.74
N ASP A 56 -12.67 -3.64 -7.31
CA ASP A 56 -13.66 -3.01 -8.19
C ASP A 56 -14.25 -1.78 -7.49
N ASP A 57 -14.37 -0.69 -8.24
CA ASP A 57 -14.88 0.62 -7.79
C ASP A 57 -14.11 1.33 -6.64
N CYS A 58 -12.94 0.83 -6.22
CA CYS A 58 -12.12 1.51 -5.20
C CYS A 58 -11.02 2.38 -5.81
N GLY A 59 -10.02 1.76 -6.45
CA GLY A 59 -8.90 2.47 -7.08
C GLY A 59 -8.04 3.34 -6.14
N ALA A 60 -8.23 3.25 -4.82
CA ALA A 60 -7.59 4.14 -3.85
C ALA A 60 -6.06 3.98 -3.81
N VAL A 61 -5.37 5.10 -3.65
CA VAL A 61 -3.95 5.17 -3.29
C VAL A 61 -3.83 5.08 -1.78
N ASN A 62 -2.92 4.24 -1.30
CA ASN A 62 -2.71 4.02 0.13
C ASN A 62 -1.25 4.28 0.51
N CYS A 63 -1.03 5.06 1.55
CA CYS A 63 0.25 5.17 2.24
C CYS A 63 0.48 3.91 3.07
N CYS A 64 1.55 3.16 2.80
CA CYS A 64 1.80 1.87 3.46
C CYS A 64 2.77 1.96 4.65
N ASP A 65 3.44 3.10 4.84
CA ASP A 65 4.56 3.27 5.76
C ASP A 65 4.23 2.83 7.20
N ALA A 66 3.11 3.30 7.74
CA ALA A 66 2.68 2.97 9.09
C ALA A 66 2.46 1.45 9.27
N ALA A 67 1.84 0.79 8.29
CA ALA A 67 1.60 -0.65 8.36
C ALA A 67 2.91 -1.45 8.18
N MET A 68 3.85 -0.97 7.37
CA MET A 68 5.14 -1.63 7.15
C MET A 68 6.11 -1.47 8.32
N ALA A 69 6.01 -0.39 9.10
CA ALA A 69 6.81 -0.21 10.31
C ALA A 69 6.59 -1.32 11.37
N HIS A 70 5.47 -2.05 11.27
CA HIS A 70 5.13 -3.18 12.14
C HIS A 70 5.57 -4.55 11.59
N ILE A 71 6.33 -4.59 10.50
CA ILE A 71 6.79 -5.82 9.85
C ILE A 71 8.30 -5.94 10.00
N ASP A 72 8.79 -7.07 10.50
CA ASP A 72 10.24 -7.30 10.73
C ASP A 72 11.08 -7.23 9.44
N ASN A 73 10.51 -7.64 8.29
CA ASN A 73 11.16 -7.55 6.98
C ASN A 73 10.16 -7.06 5.90
N PRO A 74 9.92 -5.75 5.81
CA PRO A 74 8.89 -5.18 4.92
C PRO A 74 9.26 -5.32 3.44
N GLU A 75 10.53 -5.52 3.09
CA GLU A 75 10.94 -5.69 1.70
C GLU A 75 10.34 -6.93 1.04
N GLN A 76 9.98 -7.94 1.82
CA GLN A 76 9.26 -9.10 1.33
C GLN A 76 7.89 -8.72 0.73
N LEU A 77 7.30 -7.59 1.07
CA LEU A 77 6.03 -7.17 0.50
C LEU A 77 6.14 -6.63 -0.93
N PHE A 78 7.31 -6.16 -1.34
CA PHE A 78 7.50 -5.76 -2.73
C PHE A 78 7.43 -7.01 -3.60
N GLY A 79 6.58 -6.96 -4.63
CA GLY A 79 6.59 -7.99 -5.66
C GLY A 79 7.97 -8.04 -6.29
N ILE A 80 8.57 -9.23 -6.41
CA ILE A 80 9.74 -9.41 -7.25
C ILE A 80 9.26 -9.15 -8.68
N ALA A 81 9.53 -7.97 -9.22
CA ALA A 81 9.39 -7.72 -10.64
C ALA A 81 10.33 -8.73 -11.34
N SER A 82 9.75 -9.73 -11.99
CA SER A 82 10.49 -10.74 -12.78
C SER A 82 10.70 -10.24 -14.20
#